data_AF-A0A6G0WGX2-F1
#
_entry.id   AF-A0A6G0WGX2-F1
#
_cell.length_a   1.000
_cell.length_b   1.000
_cell.length_c   1.000
_cell.angle_alpha   90.00
_cell.angle_beta   90.00
_cell.angle_gamma   90.00
#
_symmetry.space_group_name_H-M   'P 1'
#
loop_
_entity.id
_entity.type
_entity.pdbx_description
1 polymer ?
#
loop_
_entity_poly.entity_id
_entity_poly.type
_entity_poly.pdbx_seq_one_letter_code
_entity_poly.pdbx_strand_id
1 'polypeptide(L)'
;MSSAILDIHCILGVNKYFIKEMSIADTETWTHQHFIFKHTSLKQDAKSQSVNSWLERLQHGLSLEYGDIEYGEIQKIFQSLTFDRIYFKGLQKQQIIEEFMPQATVFNNENLECPRLCQLNRETLPCCIFHMDFNPQQCTLY
;
A
#
# COMPACT_ATOMS: atom_id res chain seq x y z
N MET A 1 -22.22 6.47 -5.19
CA MET A 1 -20.97 7.28 -5.20
C MET A 1 -19.90 6.26 -4.99
N SER A 2 -19.02 6.06 -5.97
CA SER A 2 -18.07 4.96 -5.93
C SER A 2 -17.04 5.22 -4.82
N SER A 3 -16.82 4.22 -3.97
CA SER A 3 -15.81 4.31 -2.93
C SER A 3 -14.96 3.06 -2.82
N ALA A 4 -13.71 3.26 -2.42
CA ALA A 4 -12.76 2.17 -2.20
C ALA A 4 -11.96 2.38 -0.93
N ILE A 5 -11.53 1.27 -0.33
CA ILE A 5 -10.50 1.24 0.70
C ILE A 5 -9.18 0.99 -0.01
N LEU A 6 -8.16 1.78 0.32
CA LEU A 6 -6.83 1.65 -0.27
C LEU A 6 -5.81 1.51 0.86
N ASP A 7 -4.92 0.52 0.74
CA ASP A 7 -3.75 0.38 1.60
C ASP A 7 -2.49 0.27 0.74
N ILE A 8 -1.41 0.89 1.22
CA ILE A 8 -0.13 0.90 0.53
C ILE A 8 1.00 0.57 1.47
N HIS A 9 2.01 -0.11 0.95
CA HIS A 9 3.34 -0.12 1.53
C HIS A 9 4.29 0.70 0.67
N CYS A 10 5.15 1.46 1.33
CA CYS A 10 6.08 2.35 0.67
C CYS A 10 7.52 1.96 0.98
N ILE A 11 8.39 2.20 0.00
CA ILE A 11 9.85 2.18 0.12
C ILE A 11 10.38 3.61 0.06
N LEU A 12 11.63 3.80 0.46
CA LEU A 12 12.29 5.11 0.49
C LEU A 12 13.28 5.24 -0.67
N GLY A 13 13.11 6.24 -1.53
CA GLY A 13 14.16 6.70 -2.45
C GLY A 13 14.97 7.85 -1.85
N VAL A 14 15.71 8.59 -2.69
CA VAL A 14 16.41 9.81 -2.24
C VAL A 14 15.38 10.87 -1.80
N ASN A 15 15.20 11.01 -0.48
CA ASN A 15 14.30 11.97 0.19
C ASN A 15 12.80 11.90 -0.19
N LYS A 16 12.33 10.85 -0.87
CA LYS A 16 10.90 10.68 -1.22
C LYS A 16 10.47 9.22 -1.03
N TYR A 17 9.23 9.03 -0.59
CA TYR A 17 8.60 7.71 -0.52
C TYR A 17 7.98 7.32 -1.86
N PHE A 18 8.05 6.04 -2.18
CA PHE A 18 7.50 5.44 -3.39
C PHE A 18 6.63 4.25 -3.01
N ILE A 19 5.52 4.04 -3.70
CA ILE A 19 4.63 2.92 -3.44
C ILE A 19 5.29 1.62 -3.94
N LYS A 20 5.42 0.64 -3.05
CA LYS A 20 5.95 -0.70 -3.36
C LYS A 20 4.84 -1.70 -3.58
N GLU A 21 3.80 -1.62 -2.78
CA GLU A 21 2.65 -2.53 -2.80
C GLU A 21 1.38 -1.70 -2.59
N MET A 22 0.31 -2.05 -3.29
CA MET A 22 -0.97 -1.37 -3.20
C MET A 22 -2.11 -2.37 -3.28
N SER A 23 -3.02 -2.30 -2.31
CA SER A 23 -4.28 -3.04 -2.27
C SER A 23 -5.43 -2.07 -2.39
N ILE A 24 -6.43 -2.41 -3.20
CA ILE A 24 -7.66 -1.64 -3.38
C ILE A 24 -8.84 -2.59 -3.21
N ALA A 25 -9.79 -2.21 -2.36
CA ALA A 25 -11.05 -2.91 -2.17
C ALA A 25 -12.20 -1.98 -2.49
N ASP A 26 -13.01 -2.31 -3.51
CA ASP A 26 -14.26 -1.62 -3.79
C ASP A 26 -15.26 -1.89 -2.66
N THR A 27 -15.80 -0.83 -2.06
CA THR A 27 -16.72 -0.97 -0.91
C THR A 27 -18.14 -1.40 -1.28
N GLU A 28 -18.54 -1.26 -2.55
CA GLU A 28 -19.85 -1.68 -3.04
C GLU A 28 -19.80 -3.13 -3.52
N THR A 29 -18.77 -3.49 -4.30
CA THR A 29 -18.67 -4.82 -4.94
C THR A 29 -17.80 -5.81 -4.18
N TRP A 30 -17.01 -5.35 -3.21
CA TRP A 30 -15.96 -6.14 -2.53
C TRP A 30 -14.98 -6.78 -3.51
N THR A 31 -14.81 -6.18 -4.70
CA THR A 31 -13.75 -6.60 -5.62
C THR A 31 -12.41 -6.06 -5.12
N HIS A 32 -11.42 -6.95 -5.12
CA HIS A 32 -10.08 -6.65 -4.65
C HIS A 32 -9.10 -6.62 -5.81
N GLN A 33 -8.27 -5.59 -5.85
CA GLN A 33 -7.14 -5.47 -6.76
C GLN A 33 -5.87 -5.30 -5.94
N HIS A 34 -4.81 -5.96 -6.37
CA HIS A 34 -3.55 -5.97 -5.67
C HIS A 34 -2.40 -5.79 -6.66
N PHE A 35 -1.48 -4.90 -6.33
CA PHE A 35 -0.38 -4.51 -7.21
C PHE A 35 0.93 -4.51 -6.44
N ILE A 36 1.95 -5.18 -6.98
CA ILE A 36 3.32 -5.13 -6.50
C ILE A 36 4.19 -4.46 -7.57
N PHE A 37 4.86 -3.38 -7.21
CA PHE A 37 5.62 -2.55 -8.12
C PHE A 37 7.12 -2.88 -8.12
N LYS A 38 7.70 -2.97 -9.32
CA LYS A 38 9.14 -3.10 -9.56
C LYS A 38 9.78 -1.72 -9.63
N HIS A 39 10.91 -1.56 -8.95
CA HIS A 39 11.66 -0.32 -8.82
C HIS A 39 13.07 -0.45 -9.40
N THR A 40 13.17 -0.88 -10.65
CA THR A 40 14.44 -1.20 -11.34
C THR A 40 15.41 -0.03 -11.46
N SER A 41 14.90 1.21 -11.52
CA SER A 41 15.71 2.42 -11.73
C SER A 41 15.77 3.34 -10.50
N LEU A 42 15.36 2.86 -9.32
CA LEU A 42 15.28 3.70 -8.13
C LEU A 42 16.68 4.02 -7.58
N LYS A 43 17.03 5.31 -7.58
CA LYS A 43 18.24 5.81 -6.94
C LYS A 43 18.09 5.79 -5.42
N GLN A 44 19.15 5.37 -4.74
CA GLN A 44 19.20 5.28 -3.28
C GLN A 44 20.51 5.88 -2.74
N ASP A 45 20.40 6.62 -1.64
CA ASP A 45 21.50 6.99 -0.76
C ASP A 45 21.69 5.95 0.37
N ALA A 46 22.71 6.11 1.22
CA ALA A 46 22.99 5.17 2.31
C ALA A 46 21.80 5.00 3.28
N LYS A 47 21.02 6.07 3.50
CA LYS A 47 19.84 6.04 4.37
C LYS A 47 18.73 5.19 3.75
N SER A 48 18.36 5.47 2.51
CA SER A 48 17.32 4.72 1.79
C SER A 48 17.71 3.25 1.62
N GLN A 49 18.98 2.93 1.32
CA GLN A 49 19.44 1.54 1.28
C GLN A 49 19.23 0.81 2.62
N SER A 50 19.61 1.45 3.73
CA SER A 50 19.43 0.86 5.07
C SER A 50 17.95 0.67 5.42
N VAL A 51 17.11 1.66 5.12
CA VAL A 51 15.67 1.60 5.38
C VAL A 51 15.01 0.52 4.52
N ASN A 52 15.30 0.48 3.22
CA ASN A 52 14.72 -0.49 2.30
C ASN A 52 15.18 -1.91 2.61
N SER A 53 16.44 -2.11 3.00
CA SER A 53 16.92 -3.43 3.46
C SER A 53 16.19 -3.90 4.72
N TRP A 54 15.83 -2.99 5.62
CA TRP A 54 15.00 -3.31 6.79
C TRP A 54 13.56 -3.60 6.41
N LEU A 55 12.98 -2.80 5.50
CA LEU A 55 11.63 -3.00 4.98
C LEU A 55 11.50 -4.34 4.25
N GLU A 56 12.45 -4.71 3.39
CA GLU A 56 12.46 -5.98 2.66
C GLU A 56 12.41 -7.18 3.62
N ARG A 57 13.18 -7.14 4.72
CA ARG A 57 13.15 -8.19 5.75
C ARG A 57 11.82 -8.26 6.52
N LEU A 58 11.07 -7.17 6.58
CA LEU A 58 9.79 -7.11 7.29
C LEU A 58 8.58 -7.33 6.38
N GLN A 59 8.69 -6.97 5.12
CA GLN A 59 7.63 -7.04 4.12
C GLN A 59 7.93 -8.18 3.17
N HIS A 60 7.67 -9.40 3.62
CA HIS A 60 7.64 -10.58 2.76
C HIS A 60 8.94 -10.95 2.01
N GLY A 61 10.08 -10.33 2.31
CA GLY A 61 11.30 -10.52 1.51
C GLY A 61 11.21 -9.90 0.11
N LEU A 62 10.29 -8.95 -0.11
CA LEU A 62 10.08 -8.36 -1.43
C LEU A 62 11.19 -7.36 -1.74
N SER A 63 12.15 -7.80 -2.55
CA SER A 63 13.21 -6.94 -3.06
C SER A 63 12.63 -5.80 -3.92
N LEU A 64 13.41 -4.73 -4.08
CA LEU A 64 13.00 -3.57 -4.87
C LEU A 64 12.62 -3.92 -6.31
N GLU A 65 13.31 -4.89 -6.92
CA GLU A 65 13.10 -5.33 -8.30
C GLU A 65 11.99 -6.36 -8.46
N TYR A 66 11.51 -6.95 -7.36
CA TYR A 66 10.39 -7.89 -7.40
C TYR A 66 9.05 -7.17 -7.60
N GLY A 67 8.14 -7.74 -8.38
CA GLY A 67 6.78 -7.25 -8.56
C GLY A 67 6.18 -7.77 -9.85
N ASP A 68 4.99 -7.29 -10.18
CA ASP A 68 4.30 -7.64 -11.42
C ASP A 68 4.38 -6.50 -12.45
N ILE A 69 4.44 -5.25 -11.96
CA ILE A 69 4.29 -4.03 -12.76
C ILE A 69 5.48 -3.10 -12.54
N GLU A 70 6.01 -2.49 -13.60
CA GLU A 70 7.02 -1.43 -13.46
C GLU A 70 6.43 -0.18 -12.80
N TYR A 71 7.13 0.41 -11.84
CA TYR A 71 6.62 1.57 -11.11
C TYR A 71 6.24 2.76 -12.01
N GLY A 72 6.87 2.89 -13.18
CA GLY A 72 6.51 3.90 -14.18
C GLY A 72 5.05 3.83 -14.66
N GLU A 73 4.36 2.71 -14.47
CA GLU A 73 2.96 2.53 -14.86
C GLU A 73 1.95 2.95 -13.78
N ILE A 74 2.41 3.26 -12.56
CA ILE A 74 1.53 3.57 -11.43
C ILE A 74 0.55 4.70 -11.73
N GLN A 75 0.98 5.73 -12.47
CA GLN A 75 0.14 6.85 -12.85
C GLN A 75 -1.05 6.40 -13.71
N LYS A 76 -0.84 5.45 -14.63
CA LYS A 76 -1.90 4.91 -15.48
C LYS A 76 -2.90 4.11 -14.67
N ILE A 77 -2.43 3.34 -13.69
CA ILE A 77 -3.29 2.58 -12.77
C ILE A 77 -4.19 3.57 -12.03
N PHE A 78 -3.64 4.59 -11.37
CA PHE A 78 -4.44 5.60 -10.67
C PHE A 78 -5.41 6.34 -11.58
N GLN A 79 -5.03 6.66 -12.82
CA GLN A 79 -5.93 7.28 -13.80
C GLN A 79 -7.09 6.38 -14.23
N SER A 80 -6.91 5.06 -14.19
CA SER A 80 -7.97 4.10 -14.51
C SER A 80 -8.98 3.90 -13.37
N LEU A 81 -8.62 4.32 -12.15
CA LEU A 81 -9.51 4.22 -10.99
C LEU A 81 -10.55 5.35 -11.04
N THR A 82 -11.83 4.99 -10.96
CA THR A 82 -12.97 5.91 -11.06
C THR A 82 -13.69 6.10 -9.73
N PHE A 83 -12.97 6.02 -8.61
CA PHE A 83 -13.55 6.16 -7.28
C PHE A 83 -13.66 7.64 -6.87
N ASP A 84 -14.84 8.05 -6.41
CA ASP A 84 -15.08 9.41 -5.90
C ASP A 84 -14.47 9.61 -4.49
N ARG A 85 -14.43 8.53 -3.70
CA ARG A 85 -13.98 8.55 -2.30
C ARG A 85 -13.00 7.41 -2.02
N ILE A 86 -11.88 7.75 -1.39
CA ILE A 86 -10.86 6.78 -0.99
C ILE A 86 -10.72 6.80 0.53
N TYR A 87 -10.83 5.63 1.14
CA TYR A 87 -10.61 5.41 2.57
C TYR A 87 -9.20 4.87 2.79
N PHE A 88 -8.45 5.52 3.66
CA PHE A 88 -7.03 5.26 3.85
C PHE A 88 -6.68 5.13 5.33
N LYS A 89 -5.60 4.41 5.68
CA LYS A 89 -5.06 4.36 7.05
C LYS A 89 -3.73 5.12 7.19
N GLY A 90 -3.74 6.22 7.94
CA GLY A 90 -2.54 6.95 8.33
C GLY A 90 -2.24 8.19 7.46
N LEU A 91 -1.88 9.29 8.13
CA LEU A 91 -1.77 10.62 7.54
C LEU A 91 -0.69 10.74 6.43
N GLN A 92 0.47 10.10 6.63
CA GLN A 92 1.55 10.20 5.65
C GLN A 92 1.20 9.53 4.32
N LYS A 93 0.52 8.37 4.39
CA LYS A 93 0.11 7.63 3.21
C LYS A 93 -1.03 8.35 2.47
N GLN A 94 -1.92 9.03 3.21
CA GLN A 94 -2.94 9.92 2.63
C GLN A 94 -2.31 10.97 1.71
N GLN A 95 -1.26 11.67 2.16
CA GLN A 95 -0.60 12.71 1.36
C GLN A 95 -0.03 12.15 0.03
N ILE A 96 0.52 10.94 0.06
CA ILE A 96 1.02 10.27 -1.16
C ILE A 96 -0.13 10.01 -2.15
N ILE A 97 -1.28 9.54 -1.67
CA ILE A 97 -2.43 9.23 -2.52
C ILE A 97 -3.08 10.49 -3.09
N GLU A 98 -3.14 11.58 -2.30
CA GLU A 98 -3.63 12.87 -2.77
C GLU A 98 -2.80 13.42 -3.94
N GLU A 99 -1.50 13.13 -4.03
CA GLU A 99 -0.67 13.47 -5.19
C GLU A 99 -1.11 12.72 -6.47
N PHE A 100 -1.56 11.46 -6.34
CA PHE A 100 -1.94 10.61 -7.47
C PHE A 100 -3.40 10.77 -7.91
N MET A 101 -4.29 11.07 -6.96
CA MET A 101 -5.74 11.17 -7.18
C MET A 101 -6.29 12.51 -6.66
N PRO A 102 -5.86 13.66 -7.20
CA PRO A 102 -6.32 14.97 -6.72
C PRO A 102 -7.82 15.21 -6.89
N GLN A 103 -8.49 14.43 -7.74
CA GLN A 103 -9.93 14.49 -7.97
C GLN A 103 -10.77 13.74 -6.93
N ALA A 104 -10.18 12.79 -6.19
CA ALA A 104 -10.90 11.96 -5.25
C ALA A 104 -10.86 12.58 -3.84
N THR A 105 -11.95 12.42 -3.08
CA THR A 105 -11.92 12.81 -1.66
C THR A 105 -11.25 11.70 -0.85
N VAL A 106 -10.13 12.00 -0.22
CA VAL A 106 -9.40 11.03 0.61
C VAL A 106 -9.77 11.20 2.10
N PHE A 107 -10.18 10.12 2.74
CA PHE A 107 -10.55 10.07 4.15
C PHE A 107 -9.56 9.20 4.92
N ASN A 108 -8.96 9.73 5.99
CA ASN A 108 -8.20 8.90 6.94
C ASN A 108 -9.17 8.21 7.91
N ASN A 109 -9.20 6.88 7.87
CA ASN A 109 -10.00 6.02 8.74
C ASN A 109 -9.70 6.21 10.22
N GLU A 110 -8.49 6.66 10.58
CA GLU A 110 -8.16 6.97 11.98
C GLU A 110 -8.98 8.14 12.52
N ASN A 111 -9.45 9.05 11.66
CA ASN A 111 -10.32 10.15 12.04
C ASN A 111 -11.78 9.72 12.19
N LEU A 112 -12.12 8.50 11.77
CA LEU A 112 -13.48 7.93 11.80
C LEU A 112 -13.69 6.99 13.00
N GLU A 113 -12.80 7.04 13.99
CA GLU A 113 -12.81 6.13 15.18
C GLU A 113 -12.79 4.64 14.80
N CYS A 114 -12.26 4.32 13.61
CA CYS A 114 -12.22 2.95 13.12
C CYS A 114 -11.30 2.11 14.03
N PRO A 115 -11.76 0.94 14.53
CA PRO A 115 -10.98 0.14 15.45
C PRO A 115 -9.63 -0.25 14.83
N ARG A 116 -8.58 -0.14 15.64
CA ARG A 116 -7.24 -0.57 15.23
C ARG A 116 -7.27 -2.08 14.97
N LEU A 117 -6.45 -2.53 14.03
CA LEU A 117 -6.28 -3.95 13.73
C LEU A 117 -6.02 -4.80 14.99
N CYS A 118 -5.26 -4.27 15.96
CA CYS A 118 -4.98 -4.96 17.22
C CYS A 118 -6.20 -5.20 18.12
N GLN A 119 -7.31 -4.51 17.86
CA GLN A 119 -8.60 -4.59 18.57
C GLN A 119 -9.61 -5.51 17.87
N LEU A 120 -9.30 -6.00 16.66
CA LEU A 120 -10.13 -6.94 15.92
C LEU A 120 -9.84 -8.39 16.35
N ASN A 121 -10.86 -9.25 16.31
CA ASN A 121 -10.74 -10.64 16.74
C ASN A 121 -9.86 -11.42 15.74
N ARG A 122 -8.75 -12.01 16.22
CA ARG A 122 -7.60 -12.40 15.38
C ARG A 122 -7.66 -13.81 14.79
N GLU A 123 -8.66 -14.60 15.16
CA GLU A 123 -8.68 -16.05 14.94
C GLU A 123 -8.95 -16.47 13.48
N THR A 124 -9.21 -15.53 12.56
CA THR A 124 -9.68 -15.86 11.19
C THR A 124 -9.01 -15.07 10.05
N LEU A 125 -7.92 -14.33 10.29
CA LEU A 125 -7.25 -13.60 9.20
C LEU A 125 -6.43 -14.56 8.33
N PRO A 126 -6.72 -14.72 7.03
CA PRO A 126 -6.01 -15.64 6.15
C PRO A 126 -4.55 -15.19 5.95
N CYS A 127 -3.54 -16.05 6.12
CA CYS A 127 -2.15 -15.65 5.85
C CYS A 127 -1.91 -15.55 4.33
N CYS A 128 -1.26 -14.47 3.88
CA CYS A 128 -0.85 -14.39 2.47
C CYS A 128 0.27 -15.40 2.19
N ILE A 129 0.38 -15.86 0.93
CA ILE A 129 1.34 -16.89 0.50
C ILE A 129 2.81 -16.50 0.73
N PHE A 130 3.09 -15.21 0.90
CA PHE A 130 4.43 -14.68 1.12
C PHE A 130 4.76 -14.46 2.61
N HIS A 131 3.81 -14.60 3.54
CA HIS A 131 4.01 -14.42 4.98
C HIS A 131 4.00 -15.73 5.77
N MET A 132 4.21 -16.88 5.11
CA MET A 132 4.13 -18.21 5.75
C MET A 132 4.98 -18.32 7.05
N ASP A 133 6.14 -17.65 7.10
CA ASP A 133 7.07 -17.67 8.24
C ASP A 133 7.20 -16.32 9.00
N PHE A 134 6.44 -15.29 8.59
CA PHE A 134 6.53 -13.91 9.13
C PHE A 134 5.22 -13.50 9.81
N ASN A 135 5.25 -12.44 10.64
CA ASN A 135 4.07 -12.02 11.39
C ASN A 135 2.95 -11.56 10.41
N PRO A 136 1.82 -12.28 10.31
CA PRO A 136 0.76 -11.96 9.36
C PRO A 136 0.12 -10.59 9.59
N GLN A 137 0.29 -10.01 10.79
CA GLN A 137 -0.18 -8.66 11.13
C GLN A 137 0.52 -7.52 10.35
N GLN A 138 1.56 -7.84 9.58
CA GLN A 138 2.32 -6.88 8.78
C GLN A 138 2.00 -6.95 7.27
N CYS A 139 1.01 -7.78 6.85
CA CYS A 139 0.62 -7.91 5.45
C CYS A 139 -0.37 -6.82 5.03
N THR A 140 -0.20 -6.31 3.81
CA THR A 140 -1.13 -5.40 3.10
C THR A 140 -2.23 -6.14 2.34
N LEU A 141 -2.16 -7.46 2.27
CA LEU A 141 -3.11 -8.32 1.56
C LEU A 141 -4.27 -8.66 2.50
N TYR A 142 -5.04 -7.64 2.89
CA TYR A 142 -6.27 -7.72 3.70
C TYR A 142 -7.27 -6.63 3.32
#